data_AF-A0A7C2GIM0-F1
#
_entry.id   AF-A0A7C2GIM0-F1
#
_cell.length_a   1.000
_cell.length_b   1.000
_cell.length_c   1.000
_cell.angle_alpha   90.00
_cell.angle_beta   90.00
_cell.angle_gamma   90.00
#
_symmetry.space_group_name_H-M   'P 1'
#
loop_
_entity.id
_entity.type
_entity.pdbx_description
1 polymer ?
#
loop_
_entity_poly.entity_id
_entity_poly.type
_entity_poly.pdbx_seq_one_letter_code
_entity_poly.pdbx_strand_id
1 'polypeptide(L)'
;MRGLSPLSWARRCWMARLKIKTHQDRIREAWAAFRTERDRRLAETDWVVARAYERGEPVPEAWAAYRQALRDLPAHLTDEQVLAGDILWPEPPKL
;
A
#
# COMPACT_ATOMS: atom_id res chain seq x y z
N MET A 1 9.54 51.33 -41.30
CA MET A 1 10.36 51.16 -40.08
C MET A 1 9.42 51.16 -38.89
N ARG A 2 9.28 50.20 -37.97
CA ARG A 2 9.86 48.90 -37.60
C ARG A 2 8.63 48.09 -37.12
N GLY A 3 8.22 47.02 -37.77
CA GLY A 3 8.60 45.66 -37.38
C GLY A 3 7.88 45.21 -36.09
N LEU A 4 6.66 44.65 -36.21
CA LEU A 4 6.09 43.81 -35.16
C LEU A 4 7.03 42.61 -34.97
N SER A 5 7.65 42.49 -33.79
CA SER A 5 8.44 41.30 -33.43
C SER A 5 7.51 40.22 -32.89
N PRO A 6 7.36 39.06 -33.57
CA PRO A 6 6.46 37.97 -33.14
C PRO A 6 7.04 37.12 -32.00
N LEU A 7 8.08 37.58 -31.31
CA LEU A 7 8.91 36.76 -30.41
C LEU A 7 8.76 37.10 -28.92
N SER A 8 7.63 37.65 -28.49
CA SER A 8 7.34 37.82 -27.05
C SER A 8 6.44 36.74 -26.44
N TRP A 9 5.80 35.90 -27.26
CA TRP A 9 4.85 34.87 -26.80
C TRP A 9 5.47 33.47 -26.56
N ALA A 10 6.69 33.21 -27.04
CA ALA A 10 7.28 31.86 -27.05
C ALA A 10 8.48 31.67 -26.08
N ARG A 11 8.47 32.30 -24.89
CA ARG A 11 9.50 32.05 -23.84
C ARG A 11 8.98 31.65 -22.47
N ARG A 12 7.68 31.39 -22.30
CA ARG A 12 7.13 30.88 -21.03
C ARG A 12 6.18 29.70 -21.22
N CYS A 13 6.37 28.93 -22.29
CA CYS A 13 5.97 27.54 -22.26
C CYS A 13 7.09 26.74 -21.59
N TRP A 14 6.68 25.77 -20.76
CA TRP A 14 7.48 24.63 -20.35
C TRP A 14 8.56 24.85 -19.29
N MET A 15 8.13 25.12 -18.06
CA MET A 15 8.81 24.54 -16.91
C MET A 15 7.94 23.39 -16.40
N ALA A 16 8.09 22.22 -17.03
CA ALA A 16 7.64 20.98 -16.44
C ALA A 16 8.37 20.82 -15.11
N ARG A 17 7.68 21.13 -14.01
CA ARG A 17 8.24 21.04 -12.67
C ARG A 17 8.37 19.56 -12.33
N LEU A 18 9.57 19.01 -12.52
CA LEU A 18 9.95 17.74 -11.94
C LEU A 18 9.74 17.84 -10.42
N LYS A 19 8.68 17.22 -9.91
CA LYS A 19 8.42 17.13 -8.48
C LYS A 19 9.36 16.06 -7.94
N ILE A 20 10.42 16.49 -7.27
CA ILE A 20 11.26 15.58 -6.50
C ILE A 20 10.39 15.06 -5.35
N LYS A 21 10.19 13.73 -5.28
CA LYS A 21 9.48 13.12 -4.15
C LYS A 21 10.28 13.32 -2.88
N THR A 22 9.64 13.82 -1.84
CA THR A 22 10.27 13.93 -0.53
C THR A 22 10.41 12.56 0.11
N HIS A 23 11.28 12.42 1.11
CA HIS A 23 11.40 11.17 1.89
C HIS A 23 10.05 10.77 2.51
N GLN A 24 9.30 11.77 2.99
CA GLN A 24 7.95 11.59 3.53
C GLN A 24 6.95 11.07 2.49
N ASP A 25 7.04 11.52 1.23
CA ASP A 25 6.19 11.00 0.15
C ASP A 25 6.50 9.52 -0.13
N ARG A 26 7.77 9.12 -0.08
CA ARG A 26 8.17 7.73 -0.26
C ARG A 26 7.66 6.84 0.87
N ILE A 27 7.76 7.31 2.12
CA ILE A 27 7.19 6.62 3.29
C ILE A 27 5.67 6.44 3.12
N ARG A 28 4.96 7.49 2.72
CA ARG A 28 3.50 7.43 2.47
C ARG A 28 3.14 6.42 1.39
N GLU A 29 3.88 6.39 0.28
CA GLU A 29 3.68 5.44 -0.80
C GLU A 29 3.96 3.99 -0.35
N ALA A 30 5.02 3.78 0.43
CA ALA A 30 5.39 2.47 0.96
C ALA A 30 4.30 1.94 1.92
N TRP A 31 3.81 2.77 2.84
CA TRP A 31 2.69 2.43 3.72
C TRP A 31 1.37 2.22 2.98
N ALA A 32 1.15 2.89 1.85
CA ALA A 32 -0.01 2.63 0.99
C ALA A 32 0.09 1.24 0.34
N ALA A 33 1.25 0.90 -0.23
CA ALA A 33 1.50 -0.42 -0.81
C ALA A 33 1.37 -1.54 0.22
N PHE A 34 1.93 -1.34 1.42
CA PHE A 34 1.80 -2.30 2.54
C PHE A 34 0.34 -2.57 2.91
N ARG A 35 -0.49 -1.52 3.04
CA ARG A 35 -1.91 -1.67 3.36
C ARG A 35 -2.66 -2.44 2.27
N THR A 36 -2.41 -2.13 1.00
CA THR A 36 -2.99 -2.88 -0.13
C THR A 36 -2.66 -4.37 -0.05
N GLU A 37 -1.41 -4.70 0.26
CA GLU A 37 -0.94 -6.08 0.33
C GLU A 37 -1.48 -6.83 1.56
N ARG A 38 -1.63 -6.14 2.70
CA ARG A 38 -2.36 -6.67 3.86
C ARG A 38 -3.82 -6.95 3.53
N ASP A 39 -4.50 -5.99 2.90
CA ASP A 39 -5.92 -6.09 2.58
C ASP A 39 -6.17 -7.20 1.53
N ARG A 40 -5.25 -7.40 0.57
CA ARG A 40 -5.25 -8.54 -0.36
C ARG A 40 -5.24 -9.88 0.38
N ARG A 41 -4.31 -10.08 1.33
CA ARG A 41 -4.21 -11.33 2.11
C ARG A 41 -5.43 -11.58 3.01
N LEU A 42 -6.02 -10.50 3.55
CA LEU A 42 -7.26 -10.61 4.31
C LEU A 42 -8.44 -11.01 3.40
N ALA A 43 -8.53 -10.44 2.20
CA ALA A 43 -9.58 -10.79 1.23
C ALA A 43 -9.47 -12.25 0.77
N GLU A 44 -8.25 -12.75 0.51
CA GLU A 44 -8.00 -14.14 0.12
C GLU A 44 -8.45 -15.17 1.14
N THR A 45 -8.54 -14.78 2.42
CA THR A 45 -8.92 -15.66 3.53
C THR A 45 -10.33 -15.36 4.05
N ASP A 46 -11.06 -14.44 3.41
CA ASP A 46 -12.38 -14.01 3.88
C ASP A 46 -13.43 -15.12 3.73
N TRP A 47 -13.28 -15.97 2.70
CA TRP A 47 -14.14 -17.13 2.47
C TRP A 47 -14.17 -18.10 3.67
N VAL A 48 -13.08 -18.19 4.45
CA VAL A 48 -13.02 -19.07 5.62
C VAL A 48 -13.99 -18.58 6.70
N VAL A 49 -14.04 -17.26 6.91
CA VAL A 49 -14.92 -16.64 7.90
C VAL A 49 -16.38 -16.73 7.44
N ALA A 50 -16.64 -16.45 6.15
CA ALA A 50 -17.97 -16.58 5.58
C ALA A 50 -18.49 -18.03 5.70
N ARG A 51 -17.66 -19.02 5.34
CA ARG A 51 -18.00 -20.45 5.46
C ARG A 51 -18.32 -20.85 6.90
N ALA A 52 -17.53 -20.40 7.87
CA ALA A 52 -17.75 -20.72 9.29
C ALA A 52 -19.09 -20.13 9.76
N TYR A 53 -19.35 -18.87 9.42
CA TYR A 53 -20.60 -18.19 9.74
C TYR A 53 -21.83 -18.86 9.13
N GLU A 54 -21.78 -19.22 7.85
CA GLU A 54 -22.88 -19.92 7.15
C GLU A 54 -23.18 -21.29 7.75
N ARG A 55 -22.17 -21.97 8.28
CA ARG A 55 -22.32 -23.30 8.93
C ARG A 55 -22.72 -23.20 10.40
N GLY A 56 -22.71 -22.00 11.00
CA GLY A 56 -22.85 -21.82 12.44
C GLY A 56 -21.70 -22.45 13.24
N GLU A 57 -20.55 -22.64 12.61
CA GLU A 57 -19.35 -23.19 13.22
C GLU A 57 -18.40 -22.06 13.63
N PRO A 58 -17.59 -22.23 14.69
CA PRO A 58 -16.54 -21.27 15.00
C PRO A 58 -15.51 -21.22 13.87
N VAL A 59 -14.97 -20.01 13.60
CA VAL A 59 -13.83 -19.86 12.69
C VAL A 59 -12.66 -20.69 13.23
N PRO A 60 -11.98 -21.49 12.41
CA PRO A 60 -10.86 -22.29 12.90
C PRO A 60 -9.78 -21.39 13.50
N GLU A 61 -9.28 -21.78 14.67
CA GLU A 61 -8.37 -20.96 15.49
C GLU A 61 -7.13 -20.51 14.70
N ALA A 62 -6.55 -21.40 13.90
CA ALA A 62 -5.39 -21.10 13.07
C ALA A 62 -5.65 -19.96 12.06
N TRP A 63 -6.85 -19.92 11.47
CA TRP A 63 -7.23 -18.84 10.54
C TRP A 63 -7.53 -17.53 11.27
N ALA A 64 -8.15 -17.60 12.45
CA ALA A 64 -8.36 -16.43 13.30
C ALA A 64 -7.02 -15.81 13.74
N ALA A 65 -6.08 -16.64 14.21
CA ALA A 65 -4.74 -16.22 14.59
C ALA A 65 -3.96 -15.61 13.41
N TYR A 66 -4.02 -16.23 12.23
CA TYR A 66 -3.39 -15.70 11.02
C TYR A 66 -3.93 -14.31 10.64
N ARG A 67 -5.26 -14.15 10.62
CA ARG A 67 -5.90 -12.86 10.30
C ARG A 67 -5.61 -11.80 11.36
N GLN A 68 -5.44 -12.19 12.62
CA GLN A 68 -5.05 -11.29 13.70
C GLN A 68 -3.59 -10.84 13.52
N ALA A 69 -2.67 -11.77 13.26
CA ALA A 69 -1.26 -11.47 12.99
C ALA A 69 -1.07 -10.49 11.83
N LEU A 70 -1.86 -10.60 10.75
CA LEU A 70 -1.85 -9.63 9.65
C LEU A 70 -2.28 -8.21 10.08
N ARG A 71 -3.20 -8.09 11.03
CA ARG A 71 -3.69 -6.80 11.54
C ARG A 71 -2.75 -6.15 12.54
N ASP A 72 -2.02 -6.97 13.31
CA ASP A 72 -1.07 -6.51 14.33
C ASP A 72 0.30 -6.14 13.75
N LEU A 73 0.64 -6.69 12.58
CA LEU A 73 1.89 -6.42 11.86
C LEU A 73 2.29 -4.92 11.74
N PRO A 74 1.40 -3.96 11.45
CA PRO A 74 1.76 -2.54 11.34
C PRO A 74 2.33 -1.95 12.63
N ALA A 75 1.99 -2.51 13.80
CA ALA A 75 2.48 -2.03 15.09
C ALA A 75 3.95 -2.42 15.36
N HIS A 76 4.51 -3.34 14.56
CA HIS A 76 5.85 -3.89 14.74
C HIS A 76 6.84 -3.45 13.66
N LEU A 77 6.42 -2.61 12.71
CA LEU A 77 7.24 -2.19 11.58
C LEU A 77 7.67 -0.72 11.73
N THR A 78 8.93 -0.44 11.37
CA THR A 78 9.44 0.93 11.23
C THR A 78 9.27 1.45 9.80
N ASP A 79 9.29 2.78 9.64
CA ASP A 79 9.20 3.42 8.32
C ASP A 79 10.30 2.93 7.36
N GLU A 80 11.52 2.68 7.87
CA GLU A 80 12.65 2.19 7.09
C GLU A 80 12.42 0.75 6.60
N GLN A 81 11.82 -0.12 7.43
CA GLN A 81 11.51 -1.49 7.04
C GLN A 81 10.43 -1.53 5.96
N VAL A 82 9.38 -0.72 6.12
CA VAL A 82 8.30 -0.60 5.12
C VAL A 82 8.83 0.00 3.82
N LEU A 83 9.74 0.98 3.90
CA LEU A 83 10.39 1.58 2.75
C LEU A 83 11.34 0.61 2.03
N ALA A 84 12.02 -0.27 2.76
CA ALA A 84 12.87 -1.31 2.19
C ALA A 84 12.05 -2.43 1.51
N GLY A 85 10.81 -2.65 1.95
CA GLY A 85 9.92 -3.69 1.42
C GLY A 85 10.23 -5.11 1.91
N ASP A 86 11.20 -5.26 2.82
CA ASP A 86 11.58 -6.54 3.43
C ASP A 86 10.69 -6.82 4.66
N ILE A 87 9.42 -7.14 4.38
CA ILE A 87 8.42 -7.38 5.41
C ILE A 87 8.19 -8.89 5.54
N LEU A 88 8.41 -9.40 6.74
CA LEU A 88 8.12 -10.80 7.09
C LEU A 88 6.61 -10.95 7.31
N TRP A 89 5.93 -11.55 6.33
CA TRP A 89 4.50 -11.81 6.42
C TRP A 89 4.23 -13.15 7.10
N PRO A 90 3.18 -13.26 7.92
CA PRO A 90 2.79 -14.54 8.47
C PRO A 90 2.41 -15.50 7.35
N GLU A 91 2.65 -16.79 7.55
CA GLU A 91 2.27 -17.83 6.60
C GLU A 91 0.82 -18.28 6.83
N PRO A 92 0.04 -18.49 5.76
CA PRO A 92 -1.31 -19.01 5.90
C PRO A 92 -1.26 -20.45 6.46
N PRO A 93 -2.19 -20.82 7.36
CA PRO A 93 -2.26 -22.17 7.86
C PRO A 93 -2.61 -23.15 6.72
N LYS A 94 -2.10 -24.38 6.84
CA LYS A 94 -2.42 -25.45 5.89
C LYS A 94 -3.86 -25.91 6.08
N LEU A 95 -4.55 -26.15 4.97
CA LEU A 95 -5.90 -26.72 4.93
C LEU A 95 -5.90 -28.22 5.27
#